data_AF-A0A8J7ZFA4-F1
#
_entry.id   AF-A0A8J7ZFA4-F1
#
_cell.length_a   1.000
_cell.length_b   1.000
_cell.length_c   1.000
_cell.angle_alpha   90.00
_cell.angle_beta   90.00
_cell.angle_gamma   90.00
#
_symmetry.space_group_name_H-M   'P 1'
#
loop_
_entity.id
_entity.type
_entity.pdbx_description
1 polymer ?
#
loop_
_entity_poly.entity_id
_entity_poly.type
_entity_poly.pdbx_seq_one_letter_code
_entity_poly.pdbx_strand_id
1 'polypeptide(L)'
;MKLTILLTEDDAVSSTIGVVLMVAVTVILAAAVGTFALGLAETSAEETPSASFEVEWGLDGGDTVVDVTMQGGNGVEAKFVTVELEGSEVWNDADEDAAGRLTHYDGKEWTADKIQSGDTLGLKEDGTSLNEGDTIPVIWNNGQKSQVHGSATLSN
;
A
#
# COMPACT_ATOMS: atom_id res chain seq x y z
N MET A 1 -22.44 51.20 62.92
CA MET A 1 -22.68 49.92 62.23
C MET A 1 -21.70 49.83 61.08
N LYS A 2 -20.81 48.83 61.09
CA LYS A 2 -19.74 48.58 60.11
C LYS A 2 -20.31 47.63 59.06
N LEU A 3 -20.58 48.12 57.85
CA LEU A 3 -21.19 47.37 56.74
C LEU A 3 -20.35 47.48 55.45
N THR A 4 -19.02 47.44 55.56
CA THR A 4 -18.13 47.67 54.40
C THR A 4 -17.01 46.65 54.27
N ILE A 5 -17.10 45.51 54.96
CA ILE A 5 -16.05 44.46 54.93
C ILE A 5 -16.53 43.17 54.23
N LEU A 6 -17.78 43.12 53.73
CA LEU A 6 -18.36 41.93 53.09
C LEU A 6 -18.45 42.03 51.55
N LEU A 7 -17.82 43.04 50.93
CA LEU A 7 -17.76 43.18 49.46
C LEU A 7 -16.31 43.24 48.94
N THR A 8 -15.34 42.94 49.81
CA THR A 8 -13.92 42.86 49.45
C THR A 8 -13.35 41.52 49.91
N GLU A 9 -14.09 40.45 49.67
CA GLU A 9 -13.62 39.06 49.71
C GLU A 9 -13.50 38.50 48.28
N ASP A 10 -13.24 39.38 47.31
CA ASP A 10 -12.69 39.00 45.99
C ASP A 10 -11.14 39.00 46.04
N ASP A 11 -10.57 38.96 47.25
CA ASP A 11 -9.14 38.78 47.44
C ASP A 11 -8.78 37.33 47.09
N ALA A 12 -8.19 37.21 45.90
CA ALA A 12 -7.30 36.13 45.51
C ALA A 12 -7.96 34.74 45.41
N VAL A 13 -8.77 34.54 44.36
CA VAL A 13 -8.68 33.27 43.64
C VAL A 13 -7.20 32.97 43.40
N SER A 14 -6.71 31.91 44.04
CA SER A 14 -5.31 31.82 44.42
C SER A 14 -4.41 31.86 43.19
N SER A 15 -3.34 32.65 43.26
CA SER A 15 -2.28 32.70 42.25
C SER A 15 -1.82 31.30 41.83
N THR A 16 -1.92 30.33 42.74
CA THR A 16 -1.65 28.91 42.52
C THR A 16 -2.76 28.14 41.79
N ILE A 17 -4.04 28.39 42.06
CA ILE A 17 -5.15 27.70 41.38
C ILE A 17 -5.24 28.13 39.92
N GLY A 18 -4.99 29.42 39.62
CA GLY A 18 -4.92 29.89 38.23
C GLY A 18 -3.80 29.23 37.42
N VAL A 19 -2.62 29.07 38.03
CA VAL A 19 -1.47 28.39 37.41
C VAL A 19 -1.77 26.91 37.19
N VAL A 20 -2.33 26.23 38.19
CA VAL A 20 -2.66 24.80 38.07
C VAL A 20 -3.71 24.56 36.97
N LEU A 21 -4.74 25.42 36.88
CA LEU A 21 -5.75 25.31 35.83
C LEU A 21 -5.19 25.60 34.44
N MET A 22 -4.33 26.60 34.30
CA MET A 22 -3.70 26.92 33.01
C MET A 22 -2.81 25.78 32.52
N VAL A 23 -1.99 25.22 33.42
CA VAL A 23 -1.12 24.09 33.10
C VAL A 23 -1.93 22.83 32.79
N ALA A 24 -3.01 22.56 33.54
CA ALA A 24 -3.85 21.40 33.29
C ALA A 24 -4.47 21.43 31.88
N VAL A 25 -5.00 22.57 31.44
CA VAL A 25 -5.62 22.69 30.12
C VAL A 25 -4.57 22.56 29.01
N THR A 26 -3.40 23.18 29.14
CA THR A 26 -2.35 23.07 28.11
C THR A 26 -1.78 21.66 28.02
N VAL A 27 -1.64 20.95 29.15
CA VAL A 27 -1.21 19.54 29.15
C VAL A 27 -2.23 18.65 28.46
N ILE A 28 -3.53 18.84 28.71
CA ILE A 28 -4.58 18.07 28.03
C ILE A 28 -4.58 18.36 26.52
N LEU A 29 -4.51 19.64 26.13
CA LEU A 29 -4.50 20.01 24.71
C LEU A 29 -3.24 19.49 23.99
N ALA A 30 -2.07 19.60 24.63
CA ALA A 30 -0.82 19.07 24.08
C ALA A 30 -0.85 17.55 23.95
N ALA A 31 -1.38 16.84 24.95
CA ALA A 31 -1.54 15.39 24.91
C ALA A 31 -2.53 14.97 23.81
N ALA A 32 -3.67 15.64 23.70
CA ALA A 32 -4.67 15.34 22.67
C ALA A 32 -4.08 15.54 21.26
N VAL A 33 -3.48 16.70 20.98
CA VAL A 33 -2.85 16.96 19.67
C VAL A 33 -1.69 16.00 19.41
N GLY A 34 -0.91 15.66 20.44
CA GLY A 34 0.15 14.65 20.35
C GLY A 34 -0.36 13.27 19.98
N THR A 35 -1.46 12.81 20.59
CA THR A 35 -2.10 11.52 20.24
C THR A 35 -2.74 11.53 18.86
N PHE A 36 -3.33 12.65 18.43
CA PHE A 36 -3.85 12.79 17.07
C PHE A 36 -2.72 12.77 16.03
N ALA A 37 -1.62 13.47 16.29
CA ALA A 37 -0.46 13.48 15.40
C ALA A 37 0.23 12.11 15.34
N LEU A 38 0.35 11.41 16.48
CA LEU A 38 0.93 10.07 16.55
C LEU A 38 0.05 9.03 15.86
N GLY A 39 -1.27 9.06 16.06
CA GLY A 39 -2.19 8.14 15.37
C GLY A 39 -2.18 8.29 13.85
N LEU A 40 -2.02 9.52 13.34
CA LEU A 40 -1.84 9.78 11.91
C LEU A 40 -0.47 9.29 11.38
N ALA A 41 0.58 9.32 12.21
CA ALA A 41 1.88 8.76 11.87
C ALA A 41 1.82 7.22 11.78
N GLU A 42 1.11 6.56 12.70
CA GLU A 42 0.90 5.11 12.68
C GLU A 42 0.08 4.65 11.46
N THR A 43 -0.89 5.45 10.99
CA THR A 43 -1.66 5.10 9.77
C THR A 43 -0.82 5.20 8.48
N SER A 44 0.29 5.93 8.51
CA SER A 44 1.20 6.06 7.38
C SER A 44 2.28 4.98 7.35
N ALA A 45 2.44 4.23 8.44
CA ALA A 45 3.53 3.27 8.68
C ALA A 45 3.21 1.82 8.29
N GLU A 46 2.06 1.54 7.66
CA GLU A 46 1.94 0.33 6.84
C GLU A 46 2.87 0.53 5.64
N GLU A 47 4.12 0.10 5.83
CA GLU A 47 5.21 0.17 4.88
C GLU A 47 4.79 -0.59 3.63
N THR A 48 4.68 0.10 2.50
CA THR A 48 4.59 -0.59 1.21
C THR A 48 5.83 -1.48 1.11
N PRO A 49 5.69 -2.79 0.88
CA PRO A 49 6.84 -3.68 0.82
C PRO A 49 7.80 -3.18 -0.26
N SER A 50 9.11 -3.21 0.04
CA SER A 50 10.18 -2.75 -0.84
C SER A 50 10.45 -3.71 -2.01
N ALA A 51 9.39 -4.28 -2.59
CA ALA A 51 9.47 -5.22 -3.68
C ALA A 51 9.65 -4.51 -5.02
N SER A 52 10.56 -5.02 -5.84
CA SER A 52 10.75 -4.59 -7.22
C SER A 52 10.40 -5.73 -8.16
N PHE A 53 9.50 -5.47 -9.12
CA PHE A 53 9.14 -6.44 -10.16
C PHE A 53 9.72 -6.00 -11.49
N GLU A 54 10.27 -6.96 -12.22
CA GLU A 54 10.68 -6.81 -13.60
C GLU A 54 9.72 -7.57 -14.49
N VAL A 55 9.32 -6.95 -15.59
CA VAL A 55 8.42 -7.53 -16.58
C VAL A 55 9.22 -7.61 -17.88
N GLU A 56 9.46 -8.82 -18.38
CA GLU A 56 10.19 -9.06 -19.61
C GLU A 56 9.28 -9.74 -20.64
N TRP A 57 9.34 -9.26 -21.88
CA TRP A 57 8.62 -9.86 -23.00
C TRP A 57 9.53 -10.79 -23.78
N GLY A 58 9.00 -11.92 -24.22
CA GLY A 58 9.75 -12.93 -24.95
C GLY A 58 8.89 -13.67 -25.98
N LEU A 59 9.50 -14.66 -26.61
CA LEU A 59 8.84 -15.55 -27.56
C LEU A 59 9.12 -17.00 -27.14
N ASP A 60 8.06 -17.80 -26.99
CA ASP A 60 8.14 -19.24 -26.73
C ASP A 60 7.39 -20.01 -27.82
N GLY A 61 8.10 -20.80 -28.61
CA GLY A 61 7.48 -21.62 -29.65
C GLY A 61 6.77 -20.87 -30.78
N GLY A 62 6.93 -19.54 -30.86
CA GLY A 62 6.25 -18.68 -31.84
C GLY A 62 5.10 -17.85 -31.25
N ASP A 63 4.76 -18.08 -29.98
CA ASP A 63 3.77 -17.32 -29.23
C ASP A 63 4.46 -16.27 -28.36
N THR A 64 3.80 -15.14 -28.13
CA THR A 64 4.30 -14.10 -27.21
C THR A 64 4.18 -14.57 -25.77
N VAL A 65 5.23 -14.35 -25.00
CA VAL A 65 5.25 -14.62 -23.55
C VAL A 65 5.69 -13.39 -22.78
N VAL A 66 5.29 -13.33 -21.52
CA VAL A 66 5.71 -12.33 -20.56
C VAL A 66 6.12 -13.02 -19.26
N ASP A 67 7.31 -12.67 -18.77
CA ASP A 67 7.83 -13.11 -17.49
C ASP A 67 7.82 -11.94 -16.52
N VAL A 68 7.04 -12.09 -15.45
CA VAL A 68 7.00 -11.14 -14.34
C VAL A 68 7.81 -11.73 -13.18
N THR A 69 9.00 -11.18 -12.93
CA THR A 69 9.94 -11.68 -11.92
C THR A 69 10.11 -10.70 -10.78
N MET A 70 10.03 -11.16 -9.54
CA MET A 70 10.38 -10.34 -8.39
C MET A 70 11.91 -10.27 -8.24
N GLN A 71 12.51 -9.13 -8.61
CA GLN A 71 13.97 -8.93 -8.59
C GLN A 71 14.56 -8.82 -7.18
N GLY A 72 13.78 -8.32 -6.22
CA GLY A 72 14.30 -8.08 -4.87
C GLY A 72 13.29 -7.42 -3.94
N GLY A 73 13.67 -7.28 -2.68
CA GLY A 73 12.85 -6.70 -1.62
C GLY A 73 12.42 -7.70 -0.54
N ASN A 74 11.63 -7.21 0.41
CA ASN A 74 10.91 -8.11 1.31
C ASN A 74 9.77 -8.77 0.52
N GLY A 75 9.67 -10.10 0.62
CA GLY A 75 8.62 -10.84 -0.10
C GLY A 75 7.22 -10.31 0.21
N VAL A 76 6.35 -10.33 -0.80
CA VAL A 76 5.02 -9.72 -0.80
C VAL A 76 3.97 -10.81 -0.73
N GLU A 77 2.89 -10.59 0.01
CA GLU A 77 1.75 -11.52 -0.03
C GLU A 77 1.07 -11.44 -1.40
N ALA A 78 0.86 -12.59 -2.04
CA ALA A 78 0.31 -12.68 -3.39
C ALA A 78 -1.07 -12.01 -3.50
N LYS A 79 -1.91 -12.12 -2.45
CA LYS A 79 -3.23 -11.48 -2.32
C LYS A 79 -3.28 -9.97 -2.55
N PHE A 80 -2.16 -9.29 -2.44
CA PHE A 80 -2.08 -7.84 -2.63
C PHE A 80 -1.48 -7.48 -3.98
N VAL A 81 -1.10 -8.45 -4.81
CA VAL A 81 -0.52 -8.22 -6.13
C VAL A 81 -1.57 -8.57 -7.18
N THR A 82 -1.71 -7.67 -8.14
CA THR A 82 -2.57 -7.83 -9.32
C THR A 82 -1.75 -7.51 -10.55
N VAL A 83 -1.85 -8.34 -11.58
CA VAL A 83 -1.26 -8.09 -12.89
C VAL A 83 -2.39 -7.78 -13.86
N GLU A 84 -2.25 -6.69 -14.60
CA GLU A 84 -3.26 -6.27 -15.58
C GLU A 84 -2.68 -6.27 -16.99
N LEU A 85 -3.55 -6.41 -17.98
CA LEU A 85 -3.28 -6.18 -19.40
C LEU A 85 -4.37 -5.24 -19.93
N GLU A 86 -3.98 -4.07 -20.42
CA GLU A 86 -4.90 -3.05 -20.93
C GLU A 86 -6.03 -2.67 -19.95
N GLY A 87 -5.78 -2.75 -18.64
CA GLY A 87 -6.76 -2.47 -17.58
C GLY A 87 -7.77 -3.59 -17.30
N SER A 88 -7.52 -4.79 -17.84
CA SER A 88 -8.20 -6.03 -17.41
C SER A 88 -7.24 -6.86 -16.56
N GLU A 89 -7.70 -7.40 -15.44
CA GLU A 89 -6.90 -8.32 -14.62
C GLU A 89 -6.57 -9.58 -15.42
N VAL A 90 -5.29 -9.94 -15.47
CA VAL A 90 -4.81 -11.20 -16.07
C VAL A 90 -4.29 -12.17 -15.01
N TRP A 91 -3.98 -11.69 -13.81
CA TRP A 91 -3.63 -12.53 -12.68
C TRP A 91 -3.94 -11.84 -11.35
N ASN A 92 -4.44 -12.62 -10.40
CA ASN A 92 -4.80 -12.24 -9.03
C ASN A 92 -4.74 -13.52 -8.16
N ASP A 93 -4.29 -13.43 -6.92
CA ASP A 93 -4.31 -14.56 -5.96
C ASP A 93 -5.66 -15.26 -5.76
N ALA A 94 -6.75 -14.49 -5.71
CA ALA A 94 -8.11 -14.99 -5.54
C ALA A 94 -8.68 -15.65 -6.81
N ASP A 95 -8.09 -15.34 -7.96
CA ASP A 95 -8.47 -15.87 -9.27
C ASP A 95 -7.19 -16.05 -10.09
N GLU A 96 -6.46 -17.12 -9.78
CA GLU A 96 -5.17 -17.44 -10.43
C GLU A 96 -5.33 -17.55 -11.95
N ASP A 97 -6.54 -17.91 -12.41
CA ASP A 97 -6.96 -17.98 -13.82
C ASP A 97 -7.87 -16.81 -14.25
N ALA A 98 -7.75 -15.63 -13.62
CA ALA A 98 -8.30 -14.38 -14.17
C ALA A 98 -7.84 -14.13 -15.63
N ALA A 99 -6.78 -14.84 -16.00
CA ALA A 99 -6.19 -15.07 -17.29
C ALA A 99 -7.13 -15.70 -18.35
N GLY A 100 -8.43 -15.36 -18.40
CA GLY A 100 -9.28 -15.71 -19.56
C GLY A 100 -8.76 -15.19 -20.92
N ARG A 101 -7.64 -14.46 -20.91
CA ARG A 101 -6.87 -13.95 -22.06
C ARG A 101 -5.46 -14.55 -22.20
N LEU A 102 -4.86 -15.13 -21.15
CA LEU A 102 -3.47 -15.60 -21.11
C LEU A 102 -3.38 -16.93 -20.34
N THR A 103 -2.38 -17.76 -20.57
CA THR A 103 -2.17 -18.99 -19.79
C THR A 103 -0.80 -19.01 -19.14
N HIS A 104 -0.69 -19.69 -18.01
CA HIS A 104 0.60 -19.99 -17.42
C HIS A 104 1.43 -20.87 -18.36
N TYR A 105 2.73 -20.59 -18.48
CA TYR A 105 3.63 -21.39 -19.28
C TYR A 105 4.88 -21.80 -18.50
N ASP A 106 5.50 -22.89 -18.93
CA ASP A 106 6.75 -23.42 -18.36
C ASP A 106 6.69 -23.70 -16.84
N GLY A 107 5.50 -23.83 -16.27
CA GLY A 107 5.28 -24.02 -14.82
C GLY A 107 5.72 -22.83 -13.96
N LYS A 108 5.87 -21.64 -14.56
CA LYS A 108 6.22 -20.38 -13.88
C LYS A 108 4.96 -19.77 -13.27
N GLU A 109 4.67 -20.13 -12.03
CA GLU A 109 3.48 -19.66 -11.31
C GLU A 109 3.90 -19.08 -9.95
N TRP A 110 3.27 -17.97 -9.58
CA TRP A 110 3.37 -17.47 -8.21
C TRP A 110 2.44 -18.25 -7.30
N THR A 111 2.97 -18.79 -6.21
CA THR A 111 2.15 -19.47 -5.20
C THR A 111 1.44 -18.46 -4.31
N ALA A 112 0.16 -18.74 -3.99
CA ALA A 112 -0.78 -17.87 -3.27
C ALA A 112 -0.35 -17.33 -1.89
N ASP A 113 0.65 -17.95 -1.25
CA ASP A 113 1.05 -17.49 0.09
C ASP A 113 1.91 -16.22 0.03
N LYS A 114 3.00 -16.26 -0.75
CA LYS A 114 4.01 -15.20 -0.74
C LYS A 114 4.92 -15.27 -1.96
N ILE A 115 5.06 -14.15 -2.65
CA ILE A 115 6.01 -13.94 -3.73
C ILE A 115 7.35 -13.51 -3.13
N GLN A 116 8.40 -14.23 -3.48
CA GLN A 116 9.77 -14.00 -3.01
C GLN A 116 10.68 -13.56 -4.16
N SER A 117 11.85 -13.03 -3.80
CA SER A 117 12.87 -12.67 -4.79
C SER A 117 13.31 -13.91 -5.57
N GLY A 118 13.26 -13.81 -6.89
CA GLY A 118 13.52 -14.90 -7.83
C GLY A 118 12.29 -15.66 -8.31
N ASP A 119 11.11 -15.42 -7.71
CA ASP A 119 9.87 -16.03 -8.19
C ASP A 119 9.39 -15.33 -9.46
N THR A 120 9.04 -16.14 -10.47
CA THR A 120 8.58 -15.68 -11.79
C THR A 120 7.18 -16.20 -12.08
N LEU A 121 6.30 -15.29 -12.47
CA LEU A 121 5.03 -15.59 -13.11
C LEU A 121 5.22 -15.50 -14.62
N GLY A 122 5.06 -16.63 -15.31
CA GLY A 122 5.14 -16.69 -16.76
C GLY A 122 3.74 -16.75 -17.35
N LEU A 123 3.38 -15.76 -18.17
CA LEU A 123 2.12 -15.73 -18.89
C LEU A 123 2.37 -15.83 -20.41
N LYS A 124 1.48 -16.52 -21.10
CA LYS A 124 1.55 -16.82 -22.53
C LYS A 124 0.21 -16.52 -23.18
N GLU A 125 0.20 -16.17 -24.47
CA GLU A 125 -1.05 -15.99 -25.22
C GLU A 125 -1.96 -17.22 -25.12
N ASP A 126 -3.24 -17.02 -24.76
CA ASP A 126 -4.29 -18.03 -24.89
C ASP A 126 -5.54 -17.43 -25.51
N GLY A 127 -5.71 -17.64 -26.81
CA GLY A 127 -6.83 -17.11 -27.60
C GLY A 127 -6.83 -15.58 -27.79
N THR A 128 -6.03 -14.83 -27.03
CA THR A 128 -5.79 -13.38 -27.20
C THR A 128 -4.35 -13.15 -27.63
N SER A 129 -4.17 -12.47 -28.77
CA SER A 129 -2.84 -12.05 -29.23
C SER A 129 -2.38 -10.84 -28.44
N LEU A 130 -1.16 -10.91 -27.89
CA LEU A 130 -0.45 -9.78 -27.31
C LEU A 130 0.15 -8.95 -28.46
N ASN A 131 -0.21 -7.68 -28.54
CA ASN A 131 0.19 -6.80 -29.63
C ASN A 131 1.27 -5.82 -29.19
N GLU A 132 2.07 -5.38 -30.17
CA GLU A 132 3.03 -4.30 -29.94
C GLU A 132 2.30 -3.06 -29.36
N GLY A 133 2.80 -2.55 -28.23
CA GLY A 133 2.17 -1.48 -27.45
C GLY A 133 1.36 -1.95 -26.24
N ASP A 134 1.09 -3.25 -26.09
CA ASP A 134 0.44 -3.79 -24.91
C ASP A 134 1.32 -3.57 -23.67
N THR A 135 0.72 -3.11 -22.57
CA THR A 135 1.44 -2.83 -21.33
C THR A 135 0.90 -3.69 -20.21
N ILE A 136 1.81 -4.33 -19.49
CA ILE A 136 1.50 -5.16 -18.32
C ILE A 136 2.06 -4.48 -17.08
N PRO A 137 1.23 -3.72 -16.33
CA PRO A 137 1.59 -3.23 -15.02
C PRO A 137 1.39 -4.31 -13.95
N VAL A 138 2.32 -4.33 -13.01
CA VAL A 138 2.23 -5.07 -11.75
C VAL A 138 1.85 -4.09 -10.66
N ILE A 139 0.66 -4.28 -10.11
CA ILE A 139 0.04 -3.38 -9.15
C ILE A 139 0.05 -4.08 -7.79
N TRP A 140 0.55 -3.39 -6.77
CA TRP A 140 0.33 -3.77 -5.39
C TRP A 140 -0.77 -2.92 -4.77
N ASN A 141 -1.71 -3.55 -4.08
CA ASN A 141 -2.82 -2.90 -3.40
C ASN A 141 -3.23 -3.65 -2.13
N ASN A 142 -3.13 -2.99 -0.98
CA ASN A 142 -3.57 -3.54 0.31
C ASN A 142 -4.92 -2.99 0.81
N GLY A 143 -5.69 -2.34 -0.07
CA GLY A 143 -6.97 -1.70 0.25
C GLY A 143 -6.86 -0.31 0.86
N GLN A 144 -5.66 0.12 1.28
CA GLN A 144 -5.39 1.47 1.81
C GLN A 144 -4.42 2.27 0.94
N LYS A 145 -3.47 1.60 0.29
CA LYS A 145 -2.47 2.17 -0.62
C LYS A 145 -2.40 1.31 -1.88
N SER A 146 -2.25 1.95 -3.03
CA SER A 146 -1.98 1.28 -4.30
C SER A 146 -0.73 1.88 -4.95
N GLN A 147 0.15 1.03 -5.44
CA GLN A 147 1.39 1.42 -6.12
C GLN A 147 1.70 0.46 -7.27
N VAL A 148 2.15 1.00 -8.40
CA VAL A 148 2.71 0.22 -9.51
C VAL A 148 4.17 -0.07 -9.20
N HIS A 149 4.53 -1.35 -9.07
CA HIS A 149 5.91 -1.77 -8.74
C HIS A 149 6.75 -2.14 -9.97
N GLY A 150 6.11 -2.33 -11.12
CA GLY A 150 6.77 -2.60 -12.40
C GLY A 150 5.76 -2.49 -13.52
N SER A 151 6.21 -2.10 -14.71
CA SER A 151 5.41 -2.17 -15.93
C SER A 151 6.33 -2.32 -17.11
N ALA A 152 6.00 -3.20 -18.06
CA ALA A 152 6.66 -3.22 -19.35
C ALA A 152 5.64 -3.13 -20.47
N THR A 153 6.04 -2.44 -21.53
CA THR A 153 5.29 -2.34 -22.77
C THR A 153 5.96 -3.24 -23.80
N LEU A 154 5.19 -4.09 -24.47
CA LEU A 154 5.67 -4.91 -25.56
C LEU A 154 6.18 -3.99 -26.68
N SER A 155 7.49 -4.03 -26.91
CA SER A 155 8.17 -3.26 -27.95
C SER A 155 8.89 -4.25 -28.86
N ASN A 156 8.63 -4.14 -30.16
CA ASN A 156 9.16 -5.01 -31.22
C ASN A 156 10.64 -4.72 -31.52
#